data_AF-A0A967BDE5-F1
#
_entry.id   AF-A0A967BDE5-F1
#
_cell.length_a   1.000
_cell.length_b   1.000
_cell.length_c   1.000
_cell.angle_alpha   90.00
_cell.angle_beta   90.00
_cell.angle_gamma   90.00
#
_symmetry.space_group_name_H-M   'P 1'
#
loop_
_entity.id
_entity.type
_entity.pdbx_description
1 polymer ?
#
loop_
_entity_poly.entity_id
_entity_poly.type
_entity_poly.pdbx_seq_one_letter_code
_entity_poly.pdbx_strand_id
1 'polypeptide(L)'
;MPSIDFILPHWLYWGTLIVFPLVAMVMARRTQTSGYSTPIAYLILLTGGLLGLHRLYLRNMWGLIFIPLFFLILFANGQGRDAREVESEASNVVNSAQRVITRLEPKVSGADEKLAQLRADLAEAEEGSFAQMRAERALEKAQDTLAADTDRLERSRTDLEAARPALTEASEARTFWSNVAYYTFLVICALIAIDAVLLPGMVRRARERLAQEEAAKADAPGSLIEIEHEAAQRLEQIEEDEVKRDEHHIGTGFIGAIDRLAFYAGEFVAYWAVIAVFAYYFEVVARYVFNSPSIWVHEGMYLMFGMQYLIAGAYAALTDAHVKVDVFYAAWSPLRKALVDLFTSIFFFIFAGTLLATGWIFAMDATVVNEVSFSEWQIAYWPFKWAIVVGAVLLVLQGIAKLAQDIMIVRNSLQGA
;
A
#
# COMPACT_ATOMS: atom_id res chain seq x y z
N MET A 1 11.39 18.73 17.57
CA MET A 1 10.44 17.68 17.94
C MET A 1 11.25 16.44 18.30
N PRO A 2 10.84 15.60 19.26
CA PRO A 2 11.56 14.35 19.53
C PRO A 2 11.49 13.46 18.29
N SER A 3 12.64 13.09 17.72
CA SER A 3 12.74 12.08 16.67
C SER A 3 12.82 10.69 17.32
N ILE A 4 12.27 9.68 16.65
CA ILE A 4 12.43 8.28 17.06
C ILE A 4 13.56 7.73 16.21
N ASP A 5 14.78 7.75 16.75
CA ASP A 5 15.97 7.21 16.10
C ASP A 5 16.03 5.69 16.30
N PHE A 6 15.00 4.97 15.83
CA PHE A 6 14.94 3.51 15.91
C PHE A 6 15.17 2.88 14.54
N ILE A 7 16.32 2.23 14.40
CA ILE A 7 16.64 1.36 13.27
C ILE A 7 16.51 -0.08 13.74
N LEU A 8 15.66 -0.87 13.06
CA LEU A 8 15.46 -2.27 13.42
C LEU A 8 16.77 -3.05 13.21
N PRO A 9 17.35 -3.66 14.26
CA PRO A 9 18.52 -4.51 14.10
C PRO A 9 18.18 -5.72 13.21
N HIS A 10 19.09 -6.11 12.31
CA HIS A 10 18.85 -7.21 11.38
C HIS A 10 18.49 -8.52 12.09
N TRP A 11 19.17 -8.84 13.20
CA TRP A 11 18.87 -10.05 13.98
C TRP A 11 17.46 -10.04 14.56
N LEU A 12 16.94 -8.86 14.92
CA LEU A 12 15.59 -8.72 15.47
C LEU A 12 14.55 -8.90 14.36
N TYR A 13 14.82 -8.38 13.15
CA TYR A 13 13.99 -8.62 11.98
C TYR A 13 13.89 -10.13 11.68
N TRP A 14 15.02 -10.80 11.47
CA TRP A 14 15.04 -12.24 11.16
C TRP A 14 14.47 -13.09 12.30
N GLY A 15 14.80 -12.76 13.55
CA GLY A 15 14.25 -13.42 14.73
C GLY A 15 12.74 -13.27 14.83
N THR A 16 12.19 -12.09 14.49
CA THR A 16 10.73 -11.86 14.49
C THR A 16 10.05 -12.72 13.43
N LEU A 17 10.60 -12.80 12.22
CA LEU A 17 10.04 -13.64 11.15
C LEU A 17 10.03 -15.14 11.48
N ILE A 18 10.91 -15.61 12.37
CA ILE A 18 10.94 -17.00 12.80
C ILE A 18 10.04 -17.24 14.01
N VAL A 19 10.19 -16.42 15.06
CA VAL A 19 9.55 -16.66 16.36
C VAL A 19 8.07 -16.30 16.34
N PHE A 20 7.71 -15.17 15.74
CA PHE A 20 6.33 -14.67 15.78
C PHE A 20 5.34 -15.66 15.18
N PRO A 21 5.55 -16.24 13.97
CA PRO A 21 4.61 -17.20 13.43
C PRO A 21 4.46 -18.47 14.25
N LEU A 22 5.53 -18.98 14.86
CA LEU A 22 5.45 -20.17 15.71
C LEU A 22 4.55 -19.92 16.94
N VAL A 23 4.73 -18.76 17.57
CA VAL A 23 3.87 -18.34 18.69
C VAL A 23 2.42 -18.17 18.20
N ALA A 24 2.23 -17.51 17.06
CA ALA A 24 0.91 -17.29 16.48
C ALA A 24 0.19 -18.60 16.11
N MET A 25 0.87 -19.58 15.52
CA MET A 25 0.33 -20.92 15.24
C MET A 25 -0.13 -21.62 16.52
N VAL A 26 0.66 -21.57 17.60
CA VAL A 26 0.28 -22.18 18.90
C VAL A 26 -0.93 -21.49 19.50
N MET A 27 -1.03 -20.16 19.36
CA MET A 27 -2.17 -19.38 19.86
C MET A 27 -3.44 -19.63 19.04
N ALA A 28 -3.35 -19.62 17.70
CA ALA A 28 -4.47 -19.77 16.80
C ALA A 28 -5.20 -21.10 17.00
N ARG A 29 -4.45 -22.19 17.27
CA ARG A 29 -5.02 -23.51 17.56
C ARG A 29 -5.82 -23.59 18.86
N ARG A 30 -5.75 -22.58 19.74
CA ARG A 30 -6.42 -22.57 21.06
C ARG A 30 -7.76 -21.84 21.08
N THR A 31 -8.14 -21.13 20.01
CA THR A 31 -9.29 -20.21 20.04
C THR A 31 -10.28 -20.47 18.91
N GLN A 32 -11.38 -21.15 19.24
CA GLN A 32 -12.68 -20.92 18.62
C GLN A 32 -13.57 -20.21 19.65
N THR A 33 -13.51 -18.88 19.71
CA THR A 33 -14.51 -18.14 20.48
C THR A 33 -15.55 -17.61 19.52
N SER A 34 -16.73 -18.24 19.48
CA SER A 34 -17.92 -17.64 18.88
C SER A 34 -18.41 -16.54 19.82
N GLY A 35 -18.36 -15.28 19.38
CA GLY A 35 -18.97 -14.16 20.09
C GLY A 35 -18.13 -12.89 20.18
N TYR A 36 -18.75 -11.84 20.70
CA TYR A 36 -18.12 -10.52 20.80
C TYR A 36 -17.12 -10.46 21.95
N SER A 37 -15.90 -10.01 21.69
CA SER A 37 -14.89 -9.82 22.74
C SER A 37 -14.47 -8.36 22.88
N THR A 38 -14.32 -7.90 24.12
CA THR A 38 -13.89 -6.53 24.41
C THR A 38 -12.48 -6.24 23.89
N PRO A 39 -11.48 -7.14 24.04
CA PRO A 39 -10.15 -6.92 23.46
C PRO A 39 -10.18 -6.79 21.93
N ILE A 40 -10.94 -7.65 21.24
CA ILE A 40 -11.07 -7.58 19.76
C ILE A 40 -11.78 -6.28 19.37
N ALA A 41 -12.81 -5.86 20.10
CA ALA A 41 -13.48 -4.59 19.83
C ALA A 41 -12.53 -3.40 19.93
N TYR A 42 -11.65 -3.34 20.94
CA TYR A 42 -10.65 -2.28 21.07
C TYR A 42 -9.57 -2.36 19.98
N LEU A 43 -9.16 -3.57 19.59
CA LEU A 43 -8.25 -3.77 18.47
C LEU A 43 -8.85 -3.21 17.17
N ILE A 44 -10.12 -3.53 16.89
CA ILE A 44 -10.84 -3.03 15.71
C ILE A 44 -11.06 -1.51 15.81
N LEU A 45 -11.30 -0.95 17.00
CA LEU A 45 -11.38 0.50 17.20
C LEU A 45 -10.05 1.17 16.85
N LEU A 46 -8.92 0.56 17.25
CA LEU A 46 -7.59 1.09 16.97
C LEU A 46 -7.25 1.02 15.48
N THR A 47 -7.53 -0.11 14.82
CA THR A 47 -7.13 -0.34 13.42
C THR A 47 -8.13 0.17 12.40
N GLY A 48 -9.42 0.18 12.75
CA GLY A 48 -10.54 0.46 11.85
C GLY A 48 -11.49 1.55 12.34
N GLY A 49 -11.15 2.26 13.42
CA GLY A 49 -12.02 3.27 14.04
C GLY A 49 -12.37 4.44 13.11
N LEU A 50 -11.45 4.85 12.23
CA LEU A 50 -11.69 5.92 11.25
C LEU A 50 -12.81 5.59 10.26
N LEU A 51 -13.06 4.30 10.03
CA LEU A 51 -14.12 3.79 9.16
C LEU A 51 -15.34 3.28 9.95
N GLY A 52 -15.32 3.38 11.29
CA GLY A 52 -16.42 2.92 12.14
C GLY A 52 -16.53 1.40 12.26
N LEU A 53 -15.48 0.64 11.93
CA LEU A 53 -15.52 -0.83 11.88
C LEU A 53 -15.83 -1.46 13.25
N HIS A 54 -15.46 -0.82 14.35
CA HIS A 54 -15.75 -1.30 15.71
C HIS A 54 -17.25 -1.31 16.02
N ARG A 55 -18.03 -0.38 15.43
CA ARG A 55 -19.50 -0.39 15.54
C ARG A 55 -20.11 -1.42 14.61
N LEU A 56 -19.60 -1.57 13.39
CA LEU A 56 -20.08 -2.60 12.45
C LEU A 56 -19.82 -4.02 12.97
N TYR A 57 -18.66 -4.24 13.60
CA TYR A 57 -18.34 -5.48 14.33
C TYR A 57 -19.44 -5.83 15.35
N LEU A 58 -19.97 -4.85 16.08
CA LEU A 58 -21.04 -5.04 17.07
C LEU A 58 -22.46 -4.97 16.46
N ARG A 59 -22.58 -5.13 15.13
CA ARG A 59 -23.84 -4.99 14.36
C ARG A 59 -24.57 -3.68 14.65
N ASN A 60 -23.83 -2.58 14.77
CA ASN A 60 -24.38 -1.24 15.01
C ASN A 60 -24.19 -0.36 13.77
N MET A 61 -25.30 -0.04 13.08
CA MET A 61 -25.31 0.74 11.84
C MET A 61 -24.85 2.20 12.01
N TRP A 62 -24.77 2.73 13.23
CA TRP A 62 -24.16 4.03 13.48
C TRP A 62 -22.69 4.09 13.03
N GLY A 63 -22.02 2.94 12.86
CA GLY A 63 -20.69 2.90 12.24
C GLY A 63 -20.63 3.46 10.82
N LEU A 64 -21.75 3.46 10.08
CA LEU A 64 -21.80 3.99 8.72
C LEU A 64 -21.59 5.50 8.62
N ILE A 65 -21.77 6.26 9.71
CA ILE A 65 -21.52 7.72 9.74
C ILE A 65 -20.03 8.05 9.54
N PHE A 66 -19.14 7.14 9.94
CA PHE A 66 -17.70 7.33 9.78
C PHE A 66 -17.28 7.31 8.30
N ILE A 67 -17.98 6.54 7.46
CA ILE A 67 -17.67 6.37 6.05
C ILE A 67 -17.72 7.70 5.27
N PRO A 68 -18.84 8.47 5.25
CA PRO A 68 -18.88 9.74 4.54
C PRO A 68 -17.92 10.78 5.10
N LEU A 69 -17.68 10.80 6.43
CA LEU A 69 -16.69 11.68 7.04
C LEU A 69 -15.27 11.34 6.58
N PHE A 70 -14.94 10.05 6.53
CA PHE A 70 -13.66 9.57 6.05
C PHE A 70 -13.45 9.93 4.57
N PHE A 71 -14.46 9.70 3.72
CA PHE A 71 -14.40 10.10 2.31
C PHE A 71 -14.29 11.62 2.13
N LEU A 72 -14.95 12.42 2.98
CA LEU A 72 -14.80 13.87 2.96
C LEU A 72 -13.37 14.29 3.28
N ILE A 73 -12.69 13.64 4.24
CA ILE A 73 -11.26 13.89 4.52
C ILE A 73 -10.41 13.56 3.29
N LEU A 74 -10.63 12.40 2.66
CA LEU A 74 -9.88 12.01 1.46
C LEU A 74 -10.09 12.99 0.31
N PHE A 75 -11.34 13.37 0.06
CA PHE A 75 -11.68 14.33 -0.99
C PHE A 75 -11.07 15.70 -0.71
N ALA A 76 -11.21 16.22 0.51
CA ALA A 76 -10.62 17.49 0.91
C ALA A 76 -9.08 17.49 0.82
N ASN A 77 -8.42 16.38 1.20
CA ASN A 77 -6.98 16.24 1.01
C ASN A 77 -6.56 16.19 -0.46
N GLY A 78 -7.37 15.56 -1.32
CA GLY A 78 -7.19 15.57 -2.77
C GLY A 78 -7.25 16.99 -3.32
N GLN A 79 -8.34 17.71 -3.05
CA GLN A 79 -8.52 19.09 -3.49
C GLN A 79 -7.47 20.04 -2.91
N GLY A 80 -7.07 19.84 -1.67
CA GLY A 80 -5.98 20.59 -1.04
C GLY A 80 -4.61 20.29 -1.65
N ARG A 81 -4.40 19.16 -2.34
CA ARG A 81 -3.19 18.91 -3.13
C ARG A 81 -3.23 19.68 -4.45
N ASP A 82 -4.36 19.64 -5.14
CA ASP A 82 -4.51 20.32 -6.43
C ASP A 82 -4.40 21.86 -6.24
N ALA A 83 -5.03 22.41 -5.20
CA ALA A 83 -4.88 23.82 -4.86
C ALA A 83 -3.44 24.22 -4.50
N ARG A 84 -2.65 23.31 -3.90
CA ARG A 84 -1.23 23.55 -3.61
C ARG A 84 -0.37 23.65 -4.86
N GLU A 85 -0.68 22.83 -5.86
CA GLU A 85 0.03 22.85 -7.14
C GLU A 85 -0.20 24.18 -7.86
N VAL A 86 -1.47 24.60 -7.96
CA VAL A 86 -1.84 25.90 -8.56
C VAL A 86 -1.24 27.08 -7.77
N GLU A 87 -1.29 27.05 -6.43
CA GLU A 87 -0.68 28.09 -5.58
C GLU A 87 0.83 28.17 -5.82
N SER A 88 1.52 27.02 -5.91
CA SER A 88 2.95 26.95 -6.18
C SER A 88 3.31 27.51 -7.56
N GLU A 89 2.55 27.16 -8.59
CA GLU A 89 2.76 27.68 -9.95
C GLU A 89 2.55 29.20 -10.01
N ALA A 90 1.43 29.70 -9.49
CA ALA A 90 1.13 31.13 -9.45
C ALA A 90 2.17 31.92 -8.62
N SER A 91 2.60 31.36 -7.47
CA SER A 91 3.64 31.93 -6.63
C SER A 91 4.98 32.03 -7.36
N ASN A 92 5.35 31.00 -8.14
CA ASN A 92 6.57 31.03 -8.95
C ASN A 92 6.54 32.15 -9.99
N VAL A 93 5.40 32.33 -10.68
CA VAL A 93 5.21 33.42 -11.66
C VAL A 93 5.34 34.78 -10.96
N VAL A 94 4.59 35.02 -9.88
CA VAL A 94 4.65 36.26 -9.09
C VAL A 94 6.07 36.57 -8.61
N ASN A 95 6.76 35.59 -8.02
CA ASN A 95 8.13 35.76 -7.51
C ASN A 95 9.14 36.00 -8.65
N SER A 96 8.93 35.42 -9.83
CA SER A 96 9.79 35.65 -10.99
C SER A 96 9.59 37.06 -11.56
N ALA A 97 8.34 37.48 -11.76
CA ALA A 97 7.95 38.80 -12.25
C ALA A 97 8.42 39.91 -11.29
N GLN A 98 8.16 39.76 -9.99
CA GLN A 98 8.57 40.72 -8.97
C GLN A 98 10.09 40.92 -8.92
N ARG A 99 10.88 39.85 -9.09
CA ARG A 99 12.35 39.94 -9.17
C ARG A 99 12.81 40.74 -10.39
N VAL A 100 12.15 40.57 -11.53
CA VAL A 100 12.48 41.32 -12.75
C VAL A 100 12.11 42.80 -12.58
N ILE A 101 10.91 43.09 -12.08
CA ILE A 101 10.43 44.46 -11.80
C ILE A 101 11.39 45.17 -10.85
N THR A 102 11.67 44.57 -9.69
CA THR A 102 12.58 45.14 -8.68
C THR A 102 13.97 45.47 -9.23
N ARG A 103 14.46 44.70 -10.22
CA ARG A 103 15.77 44.90 -10.84
C ARG A 103 15.76 45.92 -11.99
N LEU A 104 14.71 45.94 -12.81
CA LEU A 104 14.64 46.76 -14.03
C LEU A 104 14.01 48.13 -13.80
N GLU A 105 13.06 48.24 -12.87
CA GLU A 105 12.38 49.49 -12.54
C GLU A 105 13.34 50.66 -12.20
N PRO A 106 14.38 50.48 -11.34
CA PRO A 106 15.35 51.55 -11.11
C PRO A 106 16.23 51.85 -12.33
N LYS A 107 16.45 50.87 -13.22
CA LYS A 107 17.27 51.05 -14.42
C LYS A 107 16.54 51.85 -15.49
N VAL A 108 15.26 51.57 -15.70
CA VAL A 108 14.40 52.27 -16.65
C VAL A 108 14.11 53.69 -16.16
N SER A 109 13.74 53.86 -14.89
CA SER A 109 13.48 55.19 -14.32
C SER A 109 14.71 56.11 -14.25
N GLY A 110 15.92 55.54 -14.08
CA GLY A 110 17.18 56.30 -14.13
C GLY A 110 17.85 56.36 -15.50
N ALA A 111 17.20 55.87 -16.56
CA ALA A 111 17.81 55.80 -17.89
C ALA A 111 17.91 57.17 -18.58
N ASP A 112 16.95 58.06 -18.33
CA ASP A 112 16.91 59.39 -18.95
C ASP A 112 18.16 60.22 -18.64
N GLU A 113 18.65 60.15 -17.40
CA GLU A 113 19.85 60.85 -16.95
C GLU A 113 21.12 60.28 -17.62
N LYS A 114 21.21 58.95 -17.76
CA LYS A 114 22.31 58.30 -18.48
C LYS A 114 22.30 58.59 -19.98
N LEU A 115 21.12 58.60 -20.60
CA LEU A 115 20.97 58.96 -22.02
C LEU A 115 21.30 60.43 -22.26
N ALA A 116 20.97 61.32 -21.33
CA ALA A 116 21.35 62.72 -21.39
C ALA A 116 22.88 62.89 -21.36
N GLN A 117 23.58 62.18 -20.47
CA GLN A 117 25.05 62.19 -20.43
C GLN A 117 25.67 61.66 -21.73
N LEU A 118 25.20 60.53 -22.26
CA LEU A 118 25.73 59.96 -23.51
C LEU A 118 25.48 60.85 -24.74
N ARG A 119 24.36 61.59 -24.76
CA ARG A 119 24.09 62.60 -25.79
C ARG A 119 25.04 63.81 -25.67
N ALA A 120 25.36 64.22 -24.44
CA ALA A 120 26.34 65.28 -24.21
C ALA A 120 27.76 64.85 -24.63
N ASP A 121 28.19 63.64 -24.24
CA ASP A 121 29.49 63.06 -24.64
C ASP A 121 29.63 62.94 -26.16
N LEU A 122 28.54 62.61 -26.88
CA LEU A 122 28.51 62.58 -28.34
C LEU A 122 28.63 63.98 -28.96
N ALA A 123 28.02 65.00 -28.33
CA ALA A 123 28.06 66.39 -28.80
C ALA A 123 29.43 67.06 -28.60
N GLU A 124 30.20 66.62 -27.61
CA GLU A 124 31.57 67.10 -27.34
C GLU A 124 32.64 66.42 -28.21
N ALA A 125 32.33 65.32 -28.89
CA ALA A 125 33.29 64.57 -29.69
C ALA A 125 33.61 65.27 -31.03
N GLU A 126 34.90 65.31 -31.40
CA GLU A 126 35.35 65.90 -32.67
C GLU A 126 34.79 65.14 -33.88
N GLU A 127 34.34 65.90 -34.88
CA GLU A 127 33.67 65.39 -36.08
C GLU A 127 34.63 64.52 -36.93
N GLY A 128 34.21 63.29 -37.23
CA GLY A 128 35.01 62.29 -37.95
C GLY A 128 36.02 61.53 -37.09
N SER A 129 36.04 61.74 -35.77
CA SER A 129 36.96 61.05 -34.86
C SER A 129 36.45 59.64 -34.46
N PHE A 130 37.39 58.76 -34.07
CA PHE A 130 37.05 57.46 -33.49
C PHE A 130 36.24 57.60 -32.18
N ALA A 131 36.38 58.73 -31.47
CA ALA A 131 35.63 59.03 -30.26
C ALA A 131 34.14 59.26 -30.57
N GLN A 132 33.81 59.95 -31.66
CA GLN A 132 32.42 60.17 -32.10
C GLN A 132 31.74 58.83 -32.44
N MET A 133 32.38 57.98 -33.26
CA MET A 133 31.83 56.65 -33.60
C MET A 133 31.60 55.76 -32.37
N ARG A 134 32.48 55.86 -31.36
CA ARG A 134 32.34 55.12 -30.11
C ARG A 134 31.18 55.66 -29.26
N ALA A 135 31.03 56.98 -29.18
CA ALA A 135 29.94 57.62 -28.45
C ALA A 135 28.58 57.34 -29.11
N GLU A 136 28.51 57.36 -30.45
CA GLU A 136 27.31 57.03 -31.23
C GLU A 136 26.87 55.58 -30.99
N ARG A 137 27.80 54.62 -31.11
CA ARG A 137 27.52 53.20 -30.83
C ARG A 137 27.15 52.95 -29.36
N ALA A 138 27.73 53.71 -28.42
CA ALA A 138 27.39 53.61 -27.01
C ALA A 138 25.97 54.14 -26.73
N LEU A 139 25.58 55.23 -27.37
CA LEU A 139 24.23 55.79 -27.30
C LEU A 139 23.19 54.85 -27.91
N GLU A 140 23.44 54.35 -29.13
CA GLU A 140 22.57 53.38 -29.83
C GLU A 140 22.35 52.14 -28.96
N LYS A 141 23.43 51.53 -28.46
CA LYS A 141 23.35 50.35 -27.58
C LYS A 141 22.58 50.64 -26.28
N ALA A 142 22.75 51.83 -25.70
CA ALA A 142 22.02 52.22 -24.49
C ALA A 142 20.52 52.38 -24.75
N GLN A 143 20.15 52.94 -25.91
CA GLN A 143 18.75 53.07 -26.34
C GLN A 143 18.11 51.70 -26.60
N ASP A 144 18.80 50.81 -27.31
CA ASP A 144 18.32 49.43 -27.56
C ASP A 144 18.15 48.65 -26.27
N THR A 145 19.10 48.77 -25.34
CA THR A 145 19.02 48.12 -24.03
C THR A 145 17.84 48.65 -23.23
N LEU A 146 17.58 49.96 -23.27
CA LEU A 146 16.45 50.58 -22.60
C LEU A 146 15.11 50.10 -23.17
N ALA A 147 14.98 50.03 -24.50
CA ALA A 147 13.78 49.52 -25.15
C ALA A 147 13.51 48.06 -24.74
N ALA A 148 14.54 47.20 -24.79
CA ALA A 148 14.42 45.81 -24.37
C ALA A 148 14.10 45.63 -22.87
N ASP A 149 14.71 46.45 -22.00
CA ASP A 149 14.43 46.43 -20.56
C ASP A 149 13.01 46.95 -20.25
N THR A 150 12.51 47.92 -21.00
CA THR A 150 11.16 48.47 -20.87
C THR A 150 10.10 47.44 -21.29
N ASP A 151 10.26 46.83 -22.47
CA ASP A 151 9.38 45.74 -22.93
C ASP A 151 9.33 44.59 -21.93
N ARG A 152 10.48 44.21 -21.38
CA ARG A 152 10.58 43.15 -20.38
C ARG A 152 9.93 43.53 -19.05
N LEU A 153 10.05 44.80 -18.64
CA LEU A 153 9.40 45.33 -17.44
C LEU A 153 7.87 45.31 -17.60
N GLU A 154 7.36 45.76 -18.74
CA GLU A 154 5.92 45.74 -19.02
C GLU A 154 5.34 44.32 -19.05
N ARG A 155 6.00 43.38 -19.74
CA ARG A 155 5.59 41.97 -19.71
C ARG A 155 5.54 41.42 -18.29
N SER A 156 6.56 41.72 -17.49
CA SER A 156 6.61 41.26 -16.10
C SER A 156 5.50 41.88 -15.24
N ARG A 157 5.11 43.13 -15.49
CA ARG A 157 3.96 43.75 -14.81
C ARG A 157 2.64 43.08 -15.21
N THR A 158 2.43 42.81 -16.49
CA THR A 158 1.25 42.08 -16.99
C THR A 158 1.17 40.68 -16.40
N ASP A 159 2.28 39.94 -16.38
CA ASP A 159 2.36 38.61 -15.77
C ASP A 159 2.05 38.67 -14.26
N LEU A 160 2.54 39.69 -13.56
CA LEU A 160 2.26 39.91 -12.15
C LEU A 160 0.77 40.20 -11.90
N GLU A 161 0.17 41.09 -12.69
CA GLU A 161 -1.25 41.45 -12.58
C GLU A 161 -2.16 40.25 -12.88
N ALA A 162 -1.81 39.43 -13.87
CA ALA A 162 -2.55 38.22 -14.22
C ALA A 162 -2.41 37.10 -13.17
N ALA A 163 -1.22 36.91 -12.60
CA ALA A 163 -0.96 35.80 -11.68
C ALA A 163 -1.41 36.06 -10.23
N ARG A 164 -1.50 37.31 -9.79
CA ARG A 164 -1.90 37.68 -8.42
C ARG A 164 -3.31 37.22 -8.00
N PRO A 165 -4.37 37.36 -8.82
CA PRO A 165 -5.69 36.83 -8.47
C PRO A 165 -5.67 35.30 -8.37
N ALA A 166 -5.01 34.62 -9.32
CA ALA A 166 -4.88 33.16 -9.31
C ALA A 166 -4.14 32.65 -8.05
N LEU A 167 -3.09 33.35 -7.61
CA LEU A 167 -2.39 33.03 -6.36
C LEU A 167 -3.32 33.16 -5.14
N THR A 168 -4.11 34.23 -5.09
CA THR A 168 -5.01 34.50 -3.96
C THR A 168 -6.11 33.45 -3.89
N GLU A 169 -6.78 33.18 -5.02
CA GLU A 169 -7.82 32.15 -5.13
C GLU A 169 -7.29 30.76 -4.77
N ALA A 170 -6.11 30.38 -5.26
CA ALA A 170 -5.50 29.10 -4.95
C ALA A 170 -5.14 28.98 -3.45
N SER A 171 -4.64 30.05 -2.83
CA SER A 171 -4.31 30.07 -1.40
C SER A 171 -5.57 29.97 -0.52
N GLU A 172 -6.65 30.66 -0.89
CA GLU A 172 -7.95 30.56 -0.23
C GLU A 172 -8.54 29.15 -0.36
N ALA A 173 -8.54 28.59 -1.58
CA ALA A 173 -9.02 27.23 -1.85
C ALA A 173 -8.22 26.20 -1.03
N ARG A 174 -6.89 26.31 -1.03
CA ARG A 174 -6.02 25.45 -0.21
C ARG A 174 -6.39 25.54 1.27
N THR A 175 -6.56 26.74 1.79
CA THR A 175 -6.87 26.96 3.20
C THR A 175 -8.24 26.39 3.56
N PHE A 176 -9.24 26.60 2.69
CA PHE A 176 -10.57 26.04 2.82
C PHE A 176 -10.53 24.51 2.90
N TRP A 177 -9.91 23.84 1.93
CA TRP A 177 -9.85 22.38 1.90
C TRP A 177 -9.02 21.80 3.05
N SER A 178 -7.94 22.48 3.45
CA SER A 178 -7.17 22.12 4.64
C SER A 178 -8.02 22.19 5.91
N ASN A 179 -8.84 23.23 6.07
CA ASN A 179 -9.74 23.38 7.21
C ASN A 179 -10.84 22.31 7.20
N VAL A 180 -11.45 22.04 6.04
CA VAL A 180 -12.46 20.97 5.90
C VAL A 180 -11.87 19.62 6.33
N ALA A 181 -10.67 19.26 5.83
CA ALA A 181 -10.00 18.02 6.21
C ALA A 181 -9.71 17.98 7.73
N TYR A 182 -9.17 19.07 8.28
CA TYR A 182 -8.81 19.17 9.70
C TYR A 182 -10.02 19.04 10.63
N TYR A 183 -11.09 19.81 10.41
CA TYR A 183 -12.28 19.76 11.27
C TYR A 183 -13.02 18.42 11.13
N THR A 184 -13.09 17.86 9.92
CA THR A 184 -13.69 16.53 9.73
C THR A 184 -12.90 15.45 10.46
N PHE A 185 -11.55 15.54 10.44
CA PHE A 185 -10.68 14.66 11.20
C PHE A 185 -10.92 14.79 12.71
N LEU A 186 -11.03 16.02 13.24
CA LEU A 186 -11.35 16.24 14.66
C LEU A 186 -12.70 15.64 15.06
N VAL A 187 -13.72 15.75 14.19
CA VAL A 187 -15.02 15.11 14.43
C VAL A 187 -14.88 13.60 14.52
N ILE A 188 -14.15 12.96 13.60
CA ILE A 188 -13.91 11.51 13.67
C ILE A 188 -13.15 11.15 14.96
N CYS A 189 -12.09 11.88 15.31
CA CYS A 189 -11.35 11.63 16.55
C CYS A 189 -12.24 11.73 17.79
N ALA A 190 -13.13 12.73 17.84
CA ALA A 190 -14.10 12.86 18.92
C ALA A 190 -15.06 11.66 18.98
N LEU A 191 -15.59 11.22 17.83
CA LEU A 191 -16.44 10.03 17.76
C LEU A 191 -15.71 8.76 18.22
N ILE A 192 -14.46 8.56 17.81
CA ILE A 192 -13.62 7.43 18.25
C ILE A 192 -13.40 7.49 19.76
N ALA A 193 -13.10 8.66 20.32
CA ALA A 193 -12.88 8.81 21.76
C ALA A 193 -14.16 8.51 22.57
N ILE A 194 -15.32 9.00 22.11
CA ILE A 194 -16.62 8.66 22.70
C ILE A 194 -16.84 7.15 22.64
N ASP A 195 -16.59 6.54 21.48
CA ASP A 195 -16.78 5.12 21.27
C ASP A 195 -15.83 4.26 22.10
N ALA A 196 -14.59 4.71 22.32
CA ALA A 196 -13.63 4.05 23.20
C ALA A 196 -14.18 3.90 24.62
N VAL A 197 -14.84 4.94 25.14
CA VAL A 197 -15.46 4.92 26.47
C VAL A 197 -16.72 4.04 26.50
N LEU A 198 -17.53 4.08 25.44
CA LEU A 198 -18.79 3.33 25.37
C LEU A 198 -18.60 1.85 25.03
N LEU A 199 -17.43 1.47 24.49
CA LEU A 199 -17.16 0.15 23.91
C LEU A 199 -17.51 -1.02 24.84
N PRO A 200 -17.11 -1.03 26.13
CA PRO A 200 -17.43 -2.15 27.02
C PRO A 200 -18.94 -2.36 27.18
N GLY A 201 -19.70 -1.27 27.27
CA GLY A 201 -21.16 -1.31 27.36
C GLY A 201 -21.81 -1.78 26.05
N MET A 202 -21.29 -1.36 24.90
CA MET A 202 -21.76 -1.83 23.60
C MET A 202 -21.50 -3.33 23.41
N VAL A 203 -20.32 -3.82 23.80
CA VAL A 203 -19.97 -5.26 23.74
C VAL A 203 -20.90 -6.07 24.62
N ARG A 204 -21.21 -5.61 25.84
CA ARG A 204 -22.17 -6.29 26.72
C ARG A 204 -23.55 -6.41 26.07
N ARG A 205 -24.08 -5.31 25.53
CA ARG A 205 -25.37 -5.31 24.81
C ARG A 205 -25.34 -6.19 23.56
N ALA A 206 -24.22 -6.24 22.85
CA ALA A 206 -24.07 -7.10 21.68
C ALA A 206 -24.11 -8.59 22.08
N ARG A 207 -23.47 -8.97 23.18
CA ARG A 207 -23.57 -10.33 23.75
C ARG A 207 -24.99 -10.67 24.18
N GLU A 208 -25.67 -9.76 24.85
CA GLU A 208 -27.07 -9.95 25.26
C GLU A 208 -27.99 -10.16 24.05
N ARG A 209 -27.82 -9.37 22.98
CA ARG A 209 -28.57 -9.56 21.73
C ARG A 209 -28.26 -10.91 21.05
N LEU A 210 -27.00 -11.32 21.02
CA LEU A 210 -26.62 -12.62 20.48
C LEU A 210 -27.26 -13.76 21.29
N ALA A 211 -27.24 -13.69 22.62
CA ALA A 211 -27.89 -14.66 23.48
C ALA A 211 -29.42 -14.67 23.31
N GLN A 212 -30.03 -13.51 23.06
CA GLN A 212 -31.46 -13.41 22.75
C GLN A 212 -31.80 -13.98 21.37
N GLU A 213 -30.97 -13.74 20.35
CA GLU A 213 -31.11 -14.35 19.02
C GLU A 213 -31.00 -15.88 19.11
N GLU A 214 -30.01 -16.39 19.86
CA GLU A 214 -29.83 -17.83 20.12
C GLU A 214 -31.02 -18.42 20.89
N ALA A 215 -31.54 -17.72 21.90
CA ALA A 215 -32.72 -18.16 22.65
C ALA A 215 -34.02 -18.10 21.82
N ALA A 216 -34.20 -17.07 20.99
CA ALA A 216 -35.36 -16.94 20.11
C ALA A 216 -35.35 -18.01 19.00
N LYS A 217 -34.16 -18.37 18.48
CA LYS A 217 -34.00 -19.53 17.59
C LYS A 217 -34.38 -20.85 18.27
N ALA A 218 -34.19 -20.97 19.57
CA ALA A 218 -34.58 -22.16 20.33
C ALA A 218 -36.10 -22.25 20.62
N ASP A 219 -36.83 -21.12 20.62
CA ASP A 219 -38.23 -21.02 21.06
C ASP A 219 -39.23 -20.70 19.91
N ALA A 220 -38.76 -20.58 18.68
CA ALA A 220 -39.60 -20.33 17.50
C ALA A 220 -40.56 -21.51 17.17
N PRO A 221 -41.73 -21.26 16.56
CA PRO A 221 -42.67 -22.31 16.22
C PRO A 221 -42.07 -23.28 15.19
N GLY A 222 -42.28 -24.59 15.42
CA GLY A 222 -41.62 -25.68 14.67
C GLY A 222 -41.63 -25.54 13.15
N SER A 223 -42.67 -24.96 12.54
CA SER A 223 -42.73 -24.77 11.08
C SER A 223 -41.83 -23.66 10.54
N LEU A 224 -41.55 -22.62 11.32
CA LEU A 224 -40.67 -21.51 10.92
C LEU A 224 -39.23 -21.82 11.31
N ILE A 225 -39.02 -22.51 12.46
CA ILE A 225 -37.74 -23.16 12.77
C ILE A 225 -37.38 -24.16 11.68
N GLU A 226 -38.27 -25.05 11.25
CA GLU A 226 -37.92 -26.06 10.23
C GLU A 226 -37.51 -25.40 8.91
N ILE A 227 -38.22 -24.35 8.46
CA ILE A 227 -37.87 -23.66 7.22
C ILE A 227 -36.57 -22.85 7.37
N GLU A 228 -36.38 -22.12 8.47
CA GLU A 228 -35.15 -21.37 8.72
C GLU A 228 -33.96 -22.28 9.05
N HIS A 229 -34.18 -23.40 9.73
CA HIS A 229 -33.17 -24.40 10.07
C HIS A 229 -32.82 -25.21 8.83
N GLU A 230 -33.77 -25.54 7.95
CA GLU A 230 -33.48 -26.18 6.67
C GLU A 230 -32.78 -25.20 5.71
N ALA A 231 -33.20 -23.94 5.67
CA ALA A 231 -32.51 -22.90 4.89
C ALA A 231 -31.10 -22.61 5.44
N ALA A 232 -30.95 -22.51 6.77
CA ALA A 232 -29.68 -22.30 7.44
C ALA A 232 -28.78 -23.54 7.37
N GLN A 233 -29.31 -24.75 7.46
CA GLN A 233 -28.56 -26.00 7.26
C GLN A 233 -28.14 -26.14 5.80
N ARG A 234 -28.98 -25.75 4.83
CA ARG A 234 -28.56 -25.72 3.42
C ARG A 234 -27.49 -24.65 3.20
N LEU A 235 -27.62 -23.47 3.81
CA LEU A 235 -26.60 -22.42 3.75
C LEU A 235 -25.32 -22.83 4.46
N GLU A 236 -25.40 -23.49 5.61
CA GLU A 236 -24.29 -24.00 6.41
C GLU A 236 -23.65 -25.20 5.71
N GLN A 237 -24.41 -26.06 5.04
CA GLN A 237 -23.86 -27.10 4.16
C GLN A 237 -23.19 -26.50 2.93
N ILE A 238 -23.77 -25.46 2.31
CA ILE A 238 -23.13 -24.75 1.20
C ILE A 238 -21.86 -24.03 1.69
N GLU A 239 -21.91 -23.38 2.85
CA GLU A 239 -20.78 -22.72 3.49
C GLU A 239 -19.75 -23.74 4.00
N GLU A 240 -20.10 -24.93 4.48
CA GLU A 240 -19.16 -25.99 4.87
C GLU A 240 -18.57 -26.70 3.64
N ASP A 241 -19.34 -26.84 2.56
CA ASP A 241 -18.86 -27.36 1.27
C ASP A 241 -17.98 -26.35 0.53
N GLU A 242 -18.22 -25.03 0.68
CA GLU A 242 -17.37 -23.94 0.18
C GLU A 242 -16.18 -23.66 1.12
N VAL A 243 -16.37 -23.76 2.44
CA VAL A 243 -15.35 -23.64 3.51
C VAL A 243 -14.95 -25.04 3.98
N LYS A 244 -14.59 -25.91 3.02
CA LYS A 244 -13.80 -27.08 3.37
C LYS A 244 -12.53 -26.57 4.02
N ARG A 245 -12.28 -26.92 5.27
CA ARG A 245 -11.01 -26.59 5.91
C ARG A 245 -9.91 -27.11 5.01
N ASP A 246 -8.90 -26.29 4.77
CA ASP A 246 -7.77 -26.60 3.89
C ASP A 246 -7.06 -27.93 4.29
N GLU A 247 -7.26 -28.39 5.53
CA GLU A 247 -6.88 -29.70 6.04
C GLU A 247 -7.43 -30.89 5.21
N HIS A 248 -8.58 -30.75 4.54
CA HIS A 248 -9.17 -31.81 3.72
C HIS A 248 -8.33 -32.16 2.48
N HIS A 249 -7.50 -31.23 2.01
CA HIS A 249 -6.60 -31.47 0.89
C HIS A 249 -5.43 -32.40 1.25
N ILE A 250 -5.22 -32.68 2.54
CA ILE A 250 -4.11 -33.47 3.03
C ILE A 250 -4.38 -34.97 2.80
N GLY A 251 -3.57 -35.58 1.94
CA GLY A 251 -3.63 -37.02 1.68
C GLY A 251 -3.10 -37.89 2.82
N THR A 252 -2.97 -39.19 2.55
CA THR A 252 -2.38 -40.17 3.49
C THR A 252 -1.02 -40.68 3.00
N GLY A 253 -0.29 -41.37 3.89
CA GLY A 253 1.01 -41.95 3.55
C GLY A 253 2.10 -40.91 3.22
N PHE A 254 2.91 -41.20 2.20
CA PHE A 254 4.01 -40.33 1.76
C PHE A 254 3.49 -39.02 1.12
N ILE A 255 2.46 -39.10 0.28
CA ILE A 255 1.80 -37.93 -0.33
C ILE A 255 1.27 -37.02 0.79
N GLY A 256 0.59 -37.59 1.78
CA GLY A 256 0.12 -36.84 2.95
C GLY A 256 1.22 -36.24 3.83
N ALA A 257 2.47 -36.73 3.77
CA ALA A 257 3.58 -36.09 4.46
C ALA A 257 4.04 -34.82 3.72
N ILE A 258 4.05 -34.86 2.39
CA ILE A 258 4.32 -33.70 1.53
C ILE A 258 3.22 -32.64 1.71
N ASP A 259 1.96 -33.06 1.63
CA ASP A 259 0.82 -32.15 1.78
C ASP A 259 0.85 -31.44 3.15
N ARG A 260 1.15 -32.18 4.23
CA ARG A 260 1.33 -31.58 5.57
C ARG A 260 2.47 -30.57 5.61
N LEU A 261 3.58 -30.86 4.96
CA LEU A 261 4.71 -29.93 4.90
C LEU A 261 4.31 -28.63 4.18
N ALA A 262 3.63 -28.72 3.03
CA ALA A 262 3.13 -27.57 2.30
C ALA A 262 2.07 -26.79 3.11
N PHE A 263 1.15 -27.51 3.75
CA PHE A 263 0.12 -26.93 4.62
C PHE A 263 0.72 -26.11 5.76
N TYR A 264 1.61 -26.71 6.56
CA TYR A 264 2.21 -26.02 7.71
C TYR A 264 3.17 -24.91 7.27
N ALA A 265 3.86 -25.06 6.14
CA ALA A 265 4.71 -24.00 5.60
C ALA A 265 3.89 -22.76 5.18
N GLY A 266 2.74 -22.97 4.51
CA GLY A 266 1.81 -21.91 4.16
C GLY A 266 1.17 -21.25 5.39
N GLU A 267 0.70 -22.05 6.35
CA GLU A 267 0.15 -21.56 7.62
C GLU A 267 1.19 -20.73 8.39
N PHE A 268 2.44 -21.19 8.45
CA PHE A 268 3.54 -20.46 9.09
C PHE A 268 3.73 -19.07 8.45
N VAL A 269 3.87 -18.98 7.12
CA VAL A 269 4.10 -17.68 6.48
C VAL A 269 2.86 -16.79 6.43
N ALA A 270 1.65 -17.34 6.58
CA ALA A 270 0.42 -16.54 6.64
C ALA A 270 0.44 -15.53 7.81
N TYR A 271 1.05 -15.88 8.94
CA TYR A 271 1.16 -14.98 10.09
C TYR A 271 2.12 -13.81 9.87
N TRP A 272 2.98 -13.84 8.84
CA TRP A 272 3.79 -12.67 8.49
C TRP A 272 2.94 -11.45 8.09
N ALA A 273 1.76 -11.66 7.52
CA ALA A 273 0.84 -10.57 7.20
C ALA A 273 0.45 -9.76 8.45
N VAL A 274 0.38 -10.39 9.63
CA VAL A 274 0.10 -9.69 10.89
C VAL A 274 1.26 -8.79 11.30
N ILE A 275 2.51 -9.24 11.09
CA ILE A 275 3.72 -8.43 11.32
C ILE A 275 3.65 -7.14 10.49
N ALA A 276 3.24 -7.24 9.22
CA ALA A 276 3.11 -6.08 8.34
C ALA A 276 2.11 -5.03 8.84
N VAL A 277 0.97 -5.46 9.41
CA VAL A 277 0.00 -4.53 9.99
C VAL A 277 0.65 -3.68 11.08
N PHE A 278 1.39 -4.29 12.00
CA PHE A 278 2.07 -3.57 13.07
C PHE A 278 3.22 -2.69 12.55
N ALA A 279 4.02 -3.19 11.59
CA ALA A 279 5.14 -2.45 11.03
C ALA A 279 4.70 -1.20 10.25
N TYR A 280 3.67 -1.32 9.39
CA TYR A 280 3.15 -0.16 8.66
C TYR A 280 2.40 0.82 9.56
N TYR A 281 1.69 0.33 10.58
CA TYR A 281 1.09 1.23 11.56
C TYR A 281 2.17 2.04 12.29
N PHE A 282 3.26 1.39 12.72
CA PHE A 282 4.42 2.06 13.27
C PHE A 282 5.00 3.11 12.31
N GLU A 283 5.20 2.76 11.02
CA GLU A 283 5.74 3.70 10.01
C GLU A 283 4.87 4.95 9.84
N VAL A 284 3.54 4.77 9.76
CA VAL A 284 2.60 5.89 9.63
C VAL A 284 2.72 6.81 10.85
N VAL A 285 2.74 6.24 12.06
CA VAL A 285 2.90 7.03 13.30
C VAL A 285 4.26 7.73 13.33
N ALA A 286 5.35 7.01 13.08
CA ALA A 286 6.71 7.55 13.08
C ALA A 286 6.86 8.72 12.08
N ARG A 287 6.33 8.56 10.87
CA ARG A 287 6.39 9.57 9.82
C ARG A 287 5.55 10.81 10.12
N TYR A 288 4.27 10.64 10.49
CA TYR A 288 3.36 11.79 10.57
C TYR A 288 3.28 12.43 11.96
N VAL A 289 3.57 11.67 13.03
CA VAL A 289 3.55 12.20 14.41
C VAL A 289 4.94 12.68 14.83
N PHE A 290 5.97 11.90 14.52
CA PHE A 290 7.34 12.17 14.96
C PHE A 290 8.23 12.79 13.87
N ASN A 291 7.70 12.98 12.65
CA ASN A 291 8.45 13.48 11.49
C ASN A 291 9.76 12.69 11.26
N SER A 292 9.70 11.38 11.52
CA SER A 292 10.84 10.47 11.59
C SER A 292 10.54 9.19 10.79
N PRO A 293 10.56 9.25 9.44
CA PRO A 293 10.32 8.06 8.61
C PRO A 293 11.40 7.00 8.85
N SER A 294 11.01 5.72 8.83
CA SER A 294 11.99 4.64 9.00
C SER A 294 12.64 4.25 7.67
N ILE A 295 13.91 3.85 7.73
CA ILE A 295 14.65 3.34 6.57
C ILE A 295 14.37 1.85 6.29
N TRP A 296 13.78 1.13 7.27
CA TRP A 296 13.71 -0.34 7.26
C TRP A 296 12.32 -0.91 7.01
N VAL A 297 11.23 -0.20 7.37
CA VAL A 297 9.88 -0.80 7.29
C VAL A 297 9.52 -1.15 5.85
N HIS A 298 9.75 -0.25 4.90
CA HIS A 298 9.36 -0.48 3.52
C HIS A 298 10.11 -1.69 2.90
N GLU A 299 11.45 -1.69 3.00
CA GLU A 299 12.27 -2.77 2.45
C GLU A 299 12.05 -4.10 3.20
N GLY A 300 11.96 -4.07 4.53
CA GLY A 300 11.68 -5.26 5.33
C GLY A 300 10.36 -5.90 4.96
N MET A 301 9.27 -5.11 4.85
CA MET A 301 7.97 -5.68 4.48
C MET A 301 7.94 -6.17 3.04
N TYR A 302 8.61 -5.46 2.12
CA TYR A 302 8.75 -5.90 0.73
C TYR A 302 9.43 -7.28 0.62
N LEU A 303 10.59 -7.45 1.28
CA LEU A 303 11.31 -8.72 1.29
C LEU A 303 10.50 -9.82 1.97
N MET A 304 9.86 -9.52 3.10
CA MET A 304 8.98 -10.46 3.82
C MET A 304 7.84 -10.97 2.94
N PHE A 305 7.12 -10.10 2.24
CA PHE A 305 6.04 -10.51 1.35
C PHE A 305 6.54 -11.31 0.15
N GLY A 306 7.73 -11.00 -0.38
CA GLY A 306 8.34 -11.81 -1.43
C GLY A 306 8.63 -13.24 -0.95
N MET A 307 9.22 -13.40 0.24
CA MET A 307 9.42 -14.72 0.84
C MET A 307 8.09 -15.43 1.13
N GLN A 308 7.08 -14.69 1.62
CA GLN A 308 5.75 -15.22 1.92
C GLN A 308 5.14 -15.83 0.66
N TYR A 309 5.18 -15.10 -0.46
CA TYR A 309 4.64 -15.52 -1.74
C TYR A 309 5.31 -16.82 -2.24
N LEU A 310 6.64 -16.91 -2.15
CA LEU A 310 7.40 -18.07 -2.61
C LEU A 310 7.08 -19.34 -1.81
N ILE A 311 6.99 -19.22 -0.48
CA ILE A 311 6.70 -20.36 0.40
C ILE A 311 5.22 -20.75 0.31
N ALA A 312 4.30 -19.77 0.24
CA ALA A 312 2.87 -19.99 0.09
C ALA A 312 2.49 -20.63 -1.27
N GLY A 313 3.38 -20.59 -2.27
CA GLY A 313 3.15 -21.24 -3.56
C GLY A 313 2.84 -22.74 -3.43
N ALA A 314 3.53 -23.47 -2.55
CA ALA A 314 3.23 -24.89 -2.35
C ALA A 314 1.85 -25.10 -1.68
N TYR A 315 1.49 -24.24 -0.74
CA TYR A 315 0.16 -24.24 -0.11
C TYR A 315 -0.94 -24.00 -1.15
N ALA A 316 -0.77 -22.98 -2.00
CA ALA A 316 -1.72 -22.68 -3.07
C ALA A 316 -1.80 -23.80 -4.13
N ALA A 317 -0.74 -24.59 -4.30
CA ALA A 317 -0.78 -25.78 -5.16
C ALA A 317 -1.54 -26.95 -4.51
N LEU A 318 -1.46 -27.09 -3.18
CA LEU A 318 -2.22 -28.07 -2.40
C LEU A 318 -3.73 -27.77 -2.41
N THR A 319 -4.10 -26.51 -2.19
CA THR A 319 -5.50 -26.05 -2.10
C THR A 319 -6.11 -25.63 -3.45
N ASP A 320 -5.37 -25.82 -4.56
CA ASP A 320 -5.82 -25.49 -5.91
C ASP A 320 -6.21 -23.99 -6.09
N ALA A 321 -5.58 -23.12 -5.30
CA ALA A 321 -5.82 -21.67 -5.25
C ALA A 321 -5.03 -20.86 -6.29
N HIS A 322 -4.19 -21.52 -7.10
CA HIS A 322 -3.57 -20.86 -8.24
C HIS A 322 -4.62 -20.48 -9.28
N VAL A 323 -4.50 -19.27 -9.83
CA VAL A 323 -5.42 -18.80 -10.87
C VAL A 323 -5.30 -19.70 -12.10
N LYS A 324 -6.42 -20.32 -12.48
CA LYS A 324 -6.56 -21.21 -13.64
C LYS A 324 -7.82 -20.87 -14.43
N VAL A 325 -7.79 -21.12 -15.73
CA VAL A 325 -8.92 -20.84 -16.63
C VAL A 325 -9.81 -22.09 -16.69
N ASP A 326 -10.83 -22.15 -15.84
CA ASP A 326 -11.60 -23.38 -15.59
C ASP A 326 -12.88 -23.56 -16.42
N VAL A 327 -13.18 -22.67 -17.37
CA VAL A 327 -14.48 -22.65 -18.08
C VAL A 327 -14.84 -23.99 -18.73
N PHE A 328 -13.86 -24.68 -19.34
CA PHE A 328 -14.08 -25.98 -19.97
C PHE A 328 -13.58 -27.15 -19.11
N TYR A 329 -12.53 -26.92 -18.32
CA TYR A 329 -11.90 -27.95 -17.49
C TYR A 329 -12.82 -28.41 -16.36
N ALA A 330 -13.61 -27.51 -15.75
CA ALA A 330 -14.49 -27.84 -14.63
C ALA A 330 -15.50 -28.96 -14.98
N ALA A 331 -16.04 -28.96 -16.20
CA ALA A 331 -17.05 -29.91 -16.68
C ALA A 331 -16.48 -31.27 -17.14
N TRP A 332 -15.15 -31.45 -17.13
CA TRP A 332 -14.53 -32.70 -17.59
C TRP A 332 -14.59 -33.83 -16.55
N SER A 333 -14.64 -35.07 -17.04
CA SER A 333 -14.56 -36.25 -16.18
C SER A 333 -13.21 -36.35 -15.47
N PRO A 334 -13.13 -37.01 -14.31
CA PRO A 334 -11.88 -37.14 -13.53
C PRO A 334 -10.70 -37.68 -14.35
N LEU A 335 -10.95 -38.63 -15.26
CA LEU A 335 -9.92 -39.18 -16.15
C LEU A 335 -9.36 -38.14 -17.13
N ARG A 336 -10.23 -37.32 -17.75
CA ARG A 336 -9.79 -36.29 -18.70
C ARG A 336 -8.98 -35.20 -17.99
N LYS A 337 -9.39 -34.82 -16.79
CA LYS A 337 -8.66 -33.89 -15.91
C LYS A 337 -7.25 -34.42 -15.64
N ALA A 338 -7.16 -35.63 -15.08
CA ALA A 338 -5.88 -36.26 -14.74
C ALA A 338 -4.94 -36.42 -15.95
N LEU A 339 -5.46 -36.73 -17.14
CA LEU A 339 -4.62 -36.82 -18.36
C LEU A 339 -4.04 -35.47 -18.79
N VAL A 340 -4.83 -34.39 -18.71
CA VAL A 340 -4.35 -33.05 -19.04
C VAL A 340 -3.43 -32.51 -17.95
N ASP A 341 -3.71 -32.80 -16.68
CA ASP A 341 -2.84 -32.46 -15.56
C ASP A 341 -1.49 -33.17 -15.67
N LEU A 342 -1.47 -34.44 -16.08
CA LEU A 342 -0.25 -35.18 -16.37
C LEU A 342 0.56 -34.54 -17.50
N PHE A 343 -0.09 -34.10 -18.58
CA PHE A 343 0.59 -33.40 -19.68
C PHE A 343 1.13 -32.03 -19.24
N THR A 344 0.31 -31.24 -18.54
CA THR A 344 0.69 -29.89 -18.07
C THR A 344 1.73 -29.92 -16.96
N SER A 345 1.83 -31.03 -16.21
CA SER A 345 2.87 -31.22 -15.20
C SER A 345 4.28 -31.13 -15.77
N ILE A 346 4.48 -31.45 -17.05
CA ILE A 346 5.79 -31.34 -17.71
C ILE A 346 6.26 -29.87 -17.68
N PHE A 347 5.38 -28.95 -18.05
CA PHE A 347 5.67 -27.51 -18.03
C PHE A 347 5.82 -27.00 -16.60
N PHE A 348 5.01 -27.51 -15.66
CA PHE A 348 5.16 -27.22 -14.25
C PHE A 348 6.55 -27.60 -13.73
N PHE A 349 7.05 -28.80 -14.03
CA PHE A 349 8.38 -29.24 -13.57
C PHE A 349 9.52 -28.49 -14.26
N ILE A 350 9.37 -28.07 -15.52
CA ILE A 350 10.34 -27.18 -16.17
C ILE A 350 10.41 -25.84 -15.43
N PHE A 351 9.26 -25.25 -15.13
CA PHE A 351 9.18 -24.00 -14.37
C PHE A 351 9.77 -24.16 -12.95
N ALA A 352 9.26 -25.10 -12.17
CA ALA A 352 9.68 -25.32 -10.79
C ALA A 352 11.15 -25.76 -10.68
N GLY A 353 11.62 -26.58 -11.61
CA GLY A 353 13.02 -26.99 -11.71
C GLY A 353 13.95 -25.84 -12.07
N THR A 354 13.54 -24.97 -13.00
CA THR A 354 14.31 -23.76 -13.36
C THR A 354 14.36 -22.79 -12.18
N LEU A 355 13.22 -22.56 -11.51
CA LEU A 355 13.14 -21.73 -10.30
C LEU A 355 14.07 -22.26 -9.20
N LEU A 356 14.10 -23.58 -8.98
CA LEU A 356 14.99 -24.21 -8.00
C LEU A 356 16.47 -24.05 -8.38
N ALA A 357 16.83 -24.36 -9.63
CA ALA A 357 18.21 -24.30 -10.09
C ALA A 357 18.77 -22.86 -10.05
N THR A 358 18.02 -21.91 -10.60
CA THR A 358 18.41 -20.48 -10.61
C THR A 358 18.38 -19.88 -9.21
N GLY A 359 17.36 -20.19 -8.41
CA GLY A 359 17.25 -19.78 -7.02
C GLY A 359 18.43 -20.27 -6.19
N TRP A 360 18.88 -21.52 -6.42
CA TRP A 360 20.05 -22.07 -5.74
C TRP A 360 21.33 -21.31 -6.06
N ILE A 361 21.58 -21.03 -7.34
CA ILE A 361 22.74 -20.24 -7.78
C ILE A 361 22.72 -18.86 -7.11
N PHE A 362 21.59 -18.16 -7.18
CA PHE A 362 21.44 -16.83 -6.58
C PHE A 362 21.62 -16.84 -5.05
N ALA A 363 21.08 -17.84 -4.36
CA ALA A 363 21.23 -17.97 -2.91
C ALA A 363 22.70 -18.23 -2.53
N MET A 364 23.39 -19.07 -3.29
CA MET A 364 24.80 -19.37 -3.05
C MET A 364 25.68 -18.14 -3.28
N ASP A 365 25.53 -17.47 -4.43
CA ASP A 365 26.31 -16.28 -4.77
C ASP A 365 26.14 -15.17 -3.72
N ALA A 366 24.90 -14.94 -3.28
CA ALA A 366 24.59 -13.96 -2.24
C ALA A 366 25.19 -14.30 -0.88
N THR A 367 25.30 -15.60 -0.56
CA THR A 367 25.93 -16.07 0.68
C THR A 367 27.44 -15.89 0.62
N VAL A 368 28.06 -16.23 -0.50
CA VAL A 368 29.52 -16.14 -0.69
C VAL A 368 29.99 -14.68 -0.67
N VAL A 369 29.25 -13.79 -1.32
CA VAL A 369 29.62 -12.36 -1.42
C VAL A 369 29.14 -11.54 -0.21
N ASN A 370 28.38 -12.12 0.71
CA ASN A 370 27.68 -11.41 1.78
C ASN A 370 26.88 -10.21 1.23
N GLU A 371 26.03 -10.51 0.24
CA GLU A 371 25.25 -9.50 -0.45
C GLU A 371 24.29 -8.79 0.50
N VAL A 372 24.31 -7.46 0.46
CA VAL A 372 23.45 -6.57 1.24
C VAL A 372 22.63 -5.67 0.33
N SER A 373 21.53 -5.13 0.86
CA SER A 373 20.70 -4.21 0.11
C SER A 373 21.42 -2.91 -0.25
N PHE A 374 21.01 -2.32 -1.37
CA PHE A 374 21.47 -1.00 -1.82
C PHE A 374 20.80 0.15 -1.06
N SER A 375 19.86 -0.15 -0.16
CA SER A 375 19.20 0.84 0.69
C SER A 375 20.11 1.28 1.83
N GLU A 376 19.72 2.34 2.53
CA GLU A 376 20.41 2.80 3.74
C GLU A 376 20.36 1.77 4.88
N TRP A 377 19.42 0.82 4.87
CA TRP A 377 19.28 -0.20 5.91
C TRP A 377 20.28 -1.37 5.75
N GLN A 378 20.80 -1.58 4.55
CA GLN A 378 21.84 -2.56 4.21
C GLN A 378 21.54 -3.98 4.73
N ILE A 379 20.29 -4.43 4.63
CA ILE A 379 19.92 -5.78 5.09
C ILE A 379 20.54 -6.86 4.22
N ALA A 380 21.03 -7.93 4.83
CA ALA A 380 21.57 -9.08 4.12
C ALA A 380 20.51 -9.76 3.23
N TYR A 381 20.81 -9.97 1.95
CA TYR A 381 19.90 -10.58 0.97
C TYR A 381 19.95 -12.10 0.92
N TRP A 382 21.02 -12.72 1.44
CA TRP A 382 21.15 -14.17 1.40
C TRP A 382 19.92 -14.91 1.99
N PRO A 383 19.30 -14.51 3.12
CA PRO A 383 18.17 -15.28 3.66
C PRO A 383 16.94 -15.21 2.75
N PHE A 384 16.71 -14.06 2.12
CA PHE A 384 15.64 -13.89 1.13
C PHE A 384 15.83 -14.83 -0.07
N LYS A 385 17.05 -14.91 -0.61
CA LYS A 385 17.34 -15.77 -1.76
C LYS A 385 17.28 -17.25 -1.40
N TRP A 386 17.64 -17.62 -0.17
CA TRP A 386 17.39 -18.98 0.34
C TRP A 386 15.89 -19.30 0.49
N ALA A 387 15.05 -18.33 0.80
CA ALA A 387 13.60 -18.54 0.80
C ALA A 387 13.05 -18.86 -0.60
N ILE A 388 13.67 -18.35 -1.68
CA ILE A 388 13.36 -18.77 -3.06
C ILE A 388 13.61 -20.26 -3.23
N VAL A 389 14.77 -20.75 -2.77
CA VAL A 389 15.12 -22.18 -2.83
C VAL A 389 14.12 -23.01 -2.03
N VAL A 390 13.81 -22.60 -0.80
CA VAL A 390 12.85 -23.31 0.06
C VAL A 390 11.47 -23.37 -0.60
N GLY A 391 10.95 -22.25 -1.10
CA GLY A 391 9.67 -22.20 -1.82
C GLY A 391 9.67 -23.09 -3.06
N ALA A 392 10.74 -23.07 -3.85
CA ALA A 392 10.90 -23.90 -5.04
C ALA A 392 10.95 -25.40 -4.70
N VAL A 393 11.67 -25.80 -3.64
CA VAL A 393 11.69 -27.19 -3.16
C VAL A 393 10.29 -27.63 -2.75
N LEU A 394 9.57 -26.80 -1.97
CA LEU A 394 8.20 -27.12 -1.56
C LEU A 394 7.26 -27.25 -2.76
N LEU A 395 7.38 -26.38 -3.77
CA LEU A 395 6.62 -26.45 -5.01
C LEU A 395 6.90 -27.74 -5.79
N VAL A 396 8.18 -28.12 -5.94
CA VAL A 396 8.56 -29.38 -6.61
C VAL A 396 7.99 -30.58 -5.87
N LEU A 397 8.09 -30.61 -4.53
CA LEU A 397 7.51 -31.67 -3.72
C LEU A 397 5.98 -31.75 -3.90
N GLN A 398 5.28 -30.61 -3.84
CA GLN A 398 3.83 -30.58 -4.06
C GLN A 398 3.45 -31.00 -5.47
N GLY A 399 4.26 -30.65 -6.48
CA GLY A 399 4.09 -31.15 -7.84
C GLY A 399 4.23 -32.67 -7.96
N ILE A 400 5.18 -33.27 -7.22
CA ILE A 400 5.33 -34.73 -7.15
C ILE A 400 4.10 -35.37 -6.50
N ALA A 401 3.58 -34.78 -5.43
CA ALA A 401 2.35 -35.23 -4.77
C ALA A 401 1.16 -35.23 -5.73
N LYS A 402 0.93 -34.12 -6.45
CA LYS A 402 -0.15 -33.99 -7.44
C LYS A 402 0.02 -34.97 -8.61
N LEU A 403 1.23 -35.06 -9.16
CA LEU A 403 1.56 -36.02 -10.23
C LEU A 403 1.25 -37.46 -9.81
N ALA A 404 1.61 -37.85 -8.58
CA ALA A 404 1.32 -39.19 -8.07
C ALA A 404 -0.18 -39.45 -7.94
N GLN A 405 -0.96 -38.46 -7.50
CA GLN A 405 -2.43 -38.55 -7.43
C GLN A 405 -3.04 -38.71 -8.83
N ASP A 406 -2.61 -37.93 -9.81
CA ASP A 406 -3.11 -38.02 -11.19
C ASP A 406 -2.81 -39.39 -11.82
N ILE A 407 -1.61 -39.92 -11.59
CA ILE A 407 -1.23 -41.28 -12.03
C ILE A 407 -2.13 -42.34 -11.36
N MET A 408 -2.45 -42.19 -10.08
CA MET A 408 -3.36 -43.10 -9.38
C MET A 408 -4.79 -43.04 -9.95
N ILE A 409 -5.29 -41.84 -10.28
CA ILE A 409 -6.62 -41.66 -10.89
C ILE A 409 -6.67 -42.33 -12.26
N VAL A 410 -5.66 -42.13 -13.11
CA VAL A 410 -5.57 -42.77 -14.42
C VAL A 410 -5.50 -44.29 -14.28
N ARG A 411 -4.64 -44.80 -13.39
CA ARG A 411 -4.50 -46.24 -13.14
C ARG A 411 -5.82 -46.86 -12.67
N ASN A 412 -6.49 -46.27 -11.69
CA ASN A 412 -7.75 -46.79 -11.14
C ASN A 412 -8.85 -46.78 -12.21
N SER A 413 -8.88 -45.76 -13.06
CA SER A 413 -9.83 -45.67 -14.17
C SER A 413 -9.60 -46.76 -15.24
N LEU A 414 -8.33 -47.16 -15.47
CA LEU A 414 -7.97 -48.24 -16.38
C LEU A 414 -8.20 -49.64 -15.80
N GLN A 415 -8.26 -49.79 -14.47
CA GLN A 415 -8.53 -51.06 -13.79
C GLN A 415 -10.03 -51.31 -13.56
N GLY A 416 -10.84 -50.25 -13.54
CA GLY A 416 -12.29 -50.31 -13.42
C GLY A 416 -13.06 -50.33 -14.75
N ALA A 417 -12.36 -50.24 -15.89
CA ALA A 417 -12.88 -50.40 -17.25
C ALA A 417 -12.46 -51.75 -17.80
#